data_AF-A0A2M7WGP6-F1
#
_entry.id   AF-A0A2M7WGP6-F1
#
_cell.length_a   1.000
_cell.length_b   1.000
_cell.length_c   1.000
_cell.angle_alpha   90.00
_cell.angle_beta   90.00
_cell.angle_gamma   90.00
#
_symmetry.space_group_name_H-M   'P 1'
#
loop_
_entity.id
_entity.type
_entity.pdbx_description
1 polymer ?
#
loop_
_entity_poly.entity_id
_entity_poly.type
_entity_poly.pdbx_seq_one_letter_code
_entity_poly.pdbx_strand_id
1 'polypeptide(L)'
;AILRDVQHDPIDNKVLHADFYGIAVDQEIHLDVPLHFLGTAAGIKEGGILQAITRQLEISCRADHIPDSIEVDVSLLMIGDSIHVRDLNIQGVNILTSPDSTIVTLVPPTITKAAVVEEAVVEGEEEASKEPEVITEKKREEEPQKGSQKHPKSGD
;
A
#
# COMPACT_ATOMS: atom_id res chain seq x y z
N ALA A 1 -26.12 -15.05 1.23
CA ALA A 1 -24.80 -15.71 1.22
C ALA A 1 -23.73 -14.63 1.22
N ILE A 2 -22.66 -14.78 1.99
CA ILE A 2 -21.56 -13.81 2.06
C ILE A 2 -20.35 -14.41 1.34
N LEU A 3 -19.61 -13.60 0.59
CA LEU A 3 -18.35 -13.99 -0.02
C LEU A 3 -17.27 -14.12 1.06
N ARG A 4 -16.70 -15.32 1.23
CA ARG A 4 -15.67 -15.56 2.25
C ARG A 4 -14.27 -15.38 1.70
N ASP A 5 -13.99 -16.03 0.59
CA ASP A 5 -12.67 -16.03 -0.03
C ASP A 5 -12.80 -16.10 -1.55
N VAL A 6 -11.85 -15.46 -2.24
CA VAL A 6 -11.73 -15.52 -3.69
C VAL A 6 -10.28 -15.82 -4.03
N GLN A 7 -10.09 -16.93 -4.71
CA GLN A 7 -8.78 -17.32 -5.21
C GLN A 7 -8.57 -16.75 -6.60
N HIS A 8 -7.52 -15.96 -6.74
CA HIS A 8 -7.08 -15.39 -8.01
C HIS A 8 -5.85 -16.13 -8.55
N ASP A 9 -5.79 -16.27 -9.87
CA ASP A 9 -4.58 -16.70 -10.57
C ASP A 9 -3.49 -15.61 -10.46
N PRO A 10 -2.29 -15.92 -9.96
CA PRO A 10 -1.23 -14.93 -9.74
C PRO A 10 -0.65 -14.34 -11.04
N ILE A 11 -0.85 -14.97 -12.20
CA ILE A 11 -0.31 -14.52 -13.49
C ILE A 11 -1.34 -13.70 -14.24
N ASP A 12 -2.56 -14.24 -14.38
CA ASP A 12 -3.60 -13.67 -15.22
C ASP A 12 -4.65 -12.86 -14.42
N ASN A 13 -4.58 -12.84 -13.08
CA ASN A 13 -5.58 -12.24 -12.16
C ASN A 13 -7.03 -12.74 -12.34
N LYS A 14 -7.22 -13.87 -13.02
CA LYS A 14 -8.54 -14.51 -13.23
C LYS A 14 -9.02 -15.17 -11.94
N VAL A 15 -10.34 -15.15 -11.70
CA VAL A 15 -10.95 -15.84 -10.56
C VAL A 15 -10.97 -17.34 -10.82
N LEU A 16 -10.32 -18.11 -9.96
CA LEU A 16 -10.27 -19.59 -10.02
C LEU A 16 -11.38 -20.22 -9.18
N HIS A 17 -11.59 -19.70 -7.98
CA HIS A 17 -12.58 -20.21 -7.04
C HIS A 17 -13.16 -19.08 -6.19
N ALA A 18 -14.44 -19.19 -5.85
CA ALA A 18 -15.12 -18.27 -4.95
C ALA A 18 -15.91 -19.09 -3.93
N ASP A 19 -15.58 -18.89 -2.66
CA ASP A 19 -16.23 -19.53 -1.53
C ASP A 19 -17.34 -18.63 -0.97
N PHE A 20 -18.52 -19.21 -0.80
CA PHE A 20 -19.68 -18.52 -0.25
C PHE A 20 -20.13 -19.17 1.06
N TYR A 21 -20.36 -18.35 2.07
CA TYR A 21 -20.97 -18.78 3.32
C TYR A 21 -22.50 -18.66 3.25
N GLY A 22 -23.18 -19.78 3.47
CA GLY A 22 -24.63 -19.82 3.65
C GLY A 22 -25.01 -19.30 5.04
N ILE A 23 -25.36 -18.03 5.13
CA ILE A 23 -25.81 -17.39 6.37
C ILE A 23 -27.32 -17.50 6.55
N ALA A 24 -27.75 -17.91 7.75
CA ALA A 24 -29.13 -17.77 8.20
C ALA A 24 -29.32 -16.37 8.82
N VAL A 25 -30.47 -15.74 8.56
CA VAL A 25 -30.79 -14.34 8.94
C VAL A 25 -30.76 -14.10 10.46
N ASP A 26 -30.85 -15.19 11.24
CA ASP A 26 -30.94 -15.14 12.71
C ASP A 26 -29.63 -15.45 13.44
N GLN A 27 -28.54 -15.67 12.70
CA GLN A 27 -27.24 -15.98 13.29
C GLN A 27 -26.34 -14.74 13.38
N GLU A 28 -25.65 -14.59 14.51
CA GLU A 28 -24.56 -13.61 14.64
C GLU A 28 -23.36 -14.08 13.82
N ILE A 29 -22.78 -13.14 13.08
CA ILE A 29 -21.66 -13.38 12.18
C ILE A 29 -20.52 -12.42 12.48
N HIS A 30 -19.31 -12.96 12.42
CA HIS A 30 -18.06 -12.22 12.60
C HIS A 30 -17.44 -11.96 11.23
N LEU A 31 -17.19 -10.69 10.94
CA LEU A 31 -16.60 -10.27 9.68
C LEU A 31 -15.72 -9.03 9.87
N ASP A 32 -14.71 -8.93 9.02
CA ASP A 32 -13.78 -7.81 8.98
C ASP A 32 -14.29 -6.75 7.99
N VAL A 33 -14.68 -5.59 8.50
CA VAL A 33 -15.19 -4.48 7.68
C VAL A 33 -14.09 -3.46 7.43
N PRO A 34 -13.87 -3.02 6.18
CA PRO A 34 -12.90 -1.97 5.88
C PRO A 34 -13.35 -0.60 6.39
N LEU A 35 -12.36 0.20 6.79
CA LEU A 35 -12.54 1.59 7.21
C LEU A 35 -12.31 2.54 6.04
N HIS A 36 -13.22 3.49 5.88
CA HIS A 36 -13.14 4.56 4.89
C HIS A 36 -12.98 5.91 5.59
N PHE A 37 -11.86 6.58 5.34
CA PHE A 37 -11.59 7.88 5.91
C PHE A 37 -12.20 8.98 5.04
N LEU A 38 -13.09 9.79 5.63
CA LEU A 38 -13.73 10.90 4.94
C LEU A 38 -12.98 12.21 5.20
N GLY A 39 -12.83 12.99 4.13
CA GLY A 39 -12.21 14.31 4.17
C GLY A 39 -10.68 14.29 4.13
N THR A 40 -10.09 15.47 4.30
CA THR A 40 -8.63 15.67 4.38
C THR A 40 -8.32 16.32 5.70
N ALA A 41 -7.52 15.64 6.53
CA ALA A 41 -7.19 16.14 7.85
C ALA A 41 -6.46 17.49 7.78
N ALA A 42 -6.84 18.42 8.67
CA ALA A 42 -6.21 19.72 8.79
C ALA A 42 -4.69 19.60 8.99
N GLY A 43 -4.24 18.64 9.80
CA GLY A 43 -2.83 18.38 10.06
C GLY A 43 -2.02 17.99 8.81
N ILE A 44 -2.65 17.48 7.73
CA ILE A 44 -1.94 17.20 6.46
C ILE A 44 -1.49 18.49 5.80
N LYS A 45 -2.28 19.57 5.89
CA LYS A 45 -1.92 20.89 5.33
C LYS A 45 -0.72 21.51 6.06
N GLU A 46 -0.52 21.16 7.32
CA GLU A 46 0.60 21.59 8.15
C GLU A 46 1.85 20.72 7.96
N GLY A 47 1.79 19.72 7.08
CA GLY A 47 2.88 18.78 6.79
C GLY A 47 2.83 17.50 7.61
N GLY A 48 1.77 17.25 8.37
CA GLY A 48 1.53 15.98 9.07
C GLY A 48 1.30 14.81 8.11
N ILE A 49 1.70 13.62 8.55
CA ILE A 49 1.50 12.37 7.82
C ILE A 49 0.36 11.59 8.49
N LEU A 50 -0.71 11.32 7.73
CA LEU A 50 -1.82 10.50 8.21
C LEU A 50 -1.42 9.03 8.15
N GLN A 51 -1.40 8.38 9.31
CA GLN A 51 -1.06 6.97 9.45
C GLN A 51 -2.28 6.19 9.93
N ALA A 52 -2.83 5.34 9.04
CA ALA A 52 -3.87 4.39 9.40
C ALA A 52 -3.21 3.13 9.99
N ILE A 53 -3.35 2.93 11.30
CA ILE A 53 -2.80 1.77 12.02
C ILE A 53 -3.72 0.56 11.81
N THR A 54 -5.03 0.78 11.89
CA THR A 54 -6.04 -0.25 11.67
C THR A 54 -6.85 0.11 10.43
N ARG A 55 -6.89 -0.78 9.45
CA ARG A 55 -7.61 -0.58 8.17
C ARG A 55 -8.94 -1.34 8.11
N GLN A 56 -9.10 -2.34 8.96
CA GLN A 56 -10.28 -3.20 9.04
C GLN A 56 -10.61 -3.44 10.52
N LEU A 57 -11.90 -3.50 10.84
CA LEU A 57 -12.36 -3.81 12.19
C LEU A 57 -13.15 -5.10 12.18
N GLU A 58 -12.85 -5.95 13.15
CA GLU A 58 -13.62 -7.15 13.41
C GLU A 58 -14.91 -6.76 14.16
N ILE A 59 -16.05 -7.04 13.53
CA ILE A 59 -17.37 -6.76 14.06
C ILE A 59 -18.21 -8.03 14.16
N SER A 60 -19.10 -8.06 15.15
CA SER A 60 -20.20 -9.01 15.28
C SER A 60 -21.51 -8.29 14.98
N CYS A 61 -22.24 -8.75 13.96
CA CYS A 61 -23.55 -8.21 13.63
C CYS A 61 -24.48 -9.30 13.09
N ARG A 62 -25.76 -8.95 12.97
CA ARG A 62 -26.72 -9.79 12.25
C ARG A 62 -26.54 -9.63 10.74
N ALA A 63 -26.96 -10.64 9.98
CA ALA A 63 -26.93 -10.60 8.52
C ALA A 63 -27.65 -9.39 7.89
N ASP A 64 -28.65 -8.83 8.55
CA ASP A 64 -29.43 -7.68 8.06
C ASP A 64 -28.74 -6.32 8.27
N HIS A 65 -27.72 -6.27 9.15
CA HIS A 65 -27.08 -5.03 9.61
C HIS A 65 -25.60 -4.95 9.24
N ILE A 66 -25.15 -5.73 8.25
CA ILE A 66 -23.75 -5.72 7.80
C ILE A 66 -23.47 -4.39 7.08
N PRO A 67 -22.56 -3.55 7.59
CA PRO A 67 -22.09 -2.39 6.85
C PRO A 67 -21.00 -2.81 5.84
N ASP A 68 -21.06 -2.28 4.62
CA ASP A 68 -20.01 -2.51 3.61
C ASP A 68 -18.70 -1.81 3.97
N SER A 69 -18.79 -0.64 4.58
CA SER A 69 -17.66 0.17 5.04
C SER A 69 -18.03 1.02 6.25
N ILE A 70 -17.06 1.27 7.13
CA ILE A 70 -17.23 2.17 8.27
C ILE A 70 -16.58 3.51 7.92
N GLU A 71 -17.38 4.57 7.92
CA GLU A 71 -16.93 5.92 7.62
C GLU A 71 -16.35 6.59 8.88
N VAL A 72 -15.14 7.14 8.76
CA VAL A 72 -14.44 7.84 9.83
C VAL A 72 -14.03 9.22 9.33
N ASP A 73 -14.60 10.27 9.90
CA ASP A 73 -14.22 11.65 9.56
C ASP A 73 -12.87 12.01 10.17
N VAL A 74 -11.90 12.35 9.32
CA VAL A 74 -10.54 12.74 9.73
C VAL A 74 -10.28 14.24 9.54
N SER A 75 -11.27 15.00 9.06
CA SER A 75 -11.09 16.40 8.63
C SER A 75 -10.59 17.32 9.73
N LEU A 76 -11.02 17.09 10.97
CA LEU A 76 -10.71 17.92 12.13
C LEU A 76 -9.42 17.52 12.88
N LEU A 77 -8.75 16.46 12.45
CA LEU A 77 -7.56 15.97 13.14
C LEU A 77 -6.35 16.89 12.93
N MET A 78 -5.66 17.24 14.03
CA MET A 78 -4.41 17.99 14.05
C MET A 78 -3.19 17.09 14.22
N ILE A 79 -2.00 17.65 14.07
CA ILE A 79 -0.75 16.91 14.28
C ILE A 79 -0.66 16.43 15.74
N GLY A 80 -0.50 15.13 15.94
CA GLY A 80 -0.45 14.48 17.25
C GLY A 80 -1.78 13.88 17.71
N ASP A 81 -2.89 14.15 17.02
CA ASP A 81 -4.19 13.59 17.37
C ASP A 81 -4.34 12.14 16.87
N SER A 82 -5.16 11.38 17.60
CA SER A 82 -5.48 9.99 17.32
C SER A 82 -6.96 9.70 17.51
N ILE A 83 -7.54 8.89 16.60
CA ILE A 83 -8.91 8.36 16.75
C ILE A 83 -8.81 6.92 17.25
N HIS A 84 -9.57 6.60 18.30
CA HIS A 84 -9.65 5.26 18.85
C HIS A 84 -10.94 4.55 18.43
N VAL A 85 -10.96 3.23 18.56
CA VAL A 85 -12.14 2.40 18.25
C VAL A 85 -13.35 2.77 19.10
N ARG A 86 -13.14 3.15 20.37
CA ARG A 86 -14.22 3.62 21.26
C ARG A 86 -14.97 4.86 20.77
N ASP A 87 -14.36 5.67 19.90
CA ASP A 87 -14.96 6.90 19.38
C ASP A 87 -15.87 6.62 18.17
N LEU A 88 -15.86 5.39 17.64
CA LEU A 88 -16.77 4.94 16.60
C LEU A 88 -18.11 4.51 17.21
N ASN A 89 -19.18 5.17 16.80
CA ASN A 89 -20.53 4.78 17.18
C ASN A 89 -21.28 4.22 15.97
N ILE A 90 -21.42 2.90 15.90
CA ILE A 90 -22.11 2.19 14.82
C ILE A 90 -23.36 1.53 15.42
N GLN A 91 -24.53 1.81 14.87
CA GLN A 91 -25.78 1.24 15.39
C GLN A 91 -25.99 -0.20 14.90
N GLY A 92 -26.38 -1.09 15.80
CA GLY A 92 -26.71 -2.49 15.47
C GLY A 92 -25.51 -3.41 15.25
N VAL A 93 -24.30 -2.95 15.58
CA VAL A 93 -23.05 -3.68 15.40
C VAL A 93 -22.27 -3.71 16.72
N ASN A 94 -21.76 -4.87 17.10
CA ASN A 94 -20.90 -5.02 18.26
C ASN A 94 -19.44 -5.15 17.81
N ILE A 95 -18.57 -4.25 18.22
CA ILE A 95 -17.16 -4.25 17.82
C ILE A 95 -16.40 -5.22 18.74
N LEU A 96 -15.76 -6.24 18.15
CA LEU A 96 -14.96 -7.21 18.91
C LEU A 96 -13.51 -6.76 19.10
N THR A 97 -13.05 -5.85 18.24
CA THR A 97 -11.73 -5.25 18.34
C THR A 97 -11.60 -4.43 19.65
N SER A 98 -10.41 -4.43 20.25
CA SER A 98 -10.17 -3.69 21.50
C SER A 98 -10.54 -2.20 21.37
N PRO A 99 -11.32 -1.63 22.31
CA PRO A 99 -11.77 -0.23 22.25
C PRO A 99 -10.62 0.78 22.35
N ASP A 100 -9.49 0.38 22.94
CA ASP A 100 -8.28 1.20 23.06
C ASP A 100 -7.42 1.18 21.80
N SER A 101 -7.74 0.31 20.83
CA SER A 101 -7.00 0.25 19.57
C SER A 101 -7.12 1.58 18.84
N THR A 102 -6.00 2.03 18.29
CA THR A 102 -5.93 3.29 17.55
C THR A 102 -6.18 3.02 16.07
N ILE A 103 -7.14 3.75 15.49
CA ILE A 103 -7.52 3.57 14.09
C ILE A 103 -6.55 4.35 13.20
N VAL A 104 -6.46 5.65 13.46
CA VAL A 104 -5.68 6.58 12.67
C VAL A 104 -5.02 7.59 13.58
N THR A 105 -3.79 7.95 13.25
CA THR A 105 -3.00 8.97 13.93
C THR A 105 -2.41 9.93 12.92
N LEU A 106 -2.23 11.18 13.32
CA LEU A 106 -1.44 12.15 12.57
C LEU A 106 -0.08 12.31 13.23
N VAL A 107 0.96 11.87 12.52
CA VAL A 107 2.34 11.94 12.99
C VAL A 107 2.97 13.23 12.43
N PRO A 108 3.77 13.97 13.22
CA PRO A 108 4.51 15.12 12.70
C PRO A 108 5.48 14.70 11.58
N PRO A 109 5.75 15.59 10.60
CA PRO A 109 6.74 15.31 9.57
C PRO A 109 8.10 15.10 10.21
N THR A 110 8.72 13.95 9.94
CA THR A 110 10.12 13.69 10.26
C THR A 110 11.01 14.41 9.26
N ILE A 111 10.99 15.74 9.24
CA ILE A 111 12.11 16.51 8.68
C ILE A 111 13.07 16.74 9.83
N THR A 112 14.00 15.82 9.99
CA THR A 112 15.27 16.10 10.64
C THR A 112 15.89 17.30 9.93
N LYS A 113 15.98 18.42 10.65
CA LYS A 113 16.72 19.63 10.29
C LYS A 113 18.24 19.37 10.29
N ALA A 114 18.69 18.35 9.54
CA ALA A 114 20.07 17.88 9.50
C ALA A 114 20.51 17.45 8.09
N ALA A 115 20.08 18.18 7.05
CA ALA A 115 20.58 18.00 5.69
C ALA A 115 20.59 19.31 4.87
N VAL A 116 20.90 20.46 5.50
CA VAL A 116 21.11 21.74 4.79
C VAL A 116 22.32 22.52 5.33
N VAL A 117 23.43 21.84 5.65
CA VAL A 117 24.68 22.53 6.09
C VAL A 117 25.90 22.18 5.24
N GLU A 118 25.75 21.60 4.03
CA GLU A 118 26.93 21.12 3.29
C GLU A 118 27.18 21.70 1.90
N GLU A 119 26.45 22.71 1.40
CA GLU A 119 26.79 23.32 0.10
C GLU A 119 26.57 24.85 0.05
N ALA A 120 27.20 25.60 0.96
CA ALA A 120 27.22 27.07 0.87
C ALA A 120 28.52 27.72 1.39
N VAL A 121 29.68 27.20 1.00
CA VAL A 121 30.95 27.95 0.81
C VAL A 121 31.77 27.02 -0.13
N VAL A 122 31.94 27.27 -1.42
CA VAL A 122 32.94 28.18 -1.99
C VAL A 122 32.46 28.64 -3.38
N GLU A 123 32.07 29.91 -3.49
CA GLU A 123 32.13 30.66 -4.75
C GLU A 123 33.54 31.24 -4.89
N GLY A 124 34.13 31.15 -6.07
CA GLY A 124 35.25 32.00 -6.47
C GLY A 124 36.19 31.39 -7.51
N GLU A 125 35.99 31.80 -8.77
CA GLU A 125 36.99 31.97 -9.86
C GLU A 125 37.69 30.70 -10.39
N GLU A 126 37.94 30.48 -11.68
CA GLU A 126 37.80 31.28 -12.90
C GLU A 126 37.90 30.34 -14.12
N GLU A 127 37.53 30.86 -15.27
CA GLU A 127 37.54 30.30 -16.62
C GLU A 127 38.72 29.41 -17.02
N ALA A 128 38.44 28.32 -17.73
CA ALA A 128 39.30 27.86 -18.84
C ALA A 128 38.51 26.95 -19.80
N SER A 129 37.96 27.59 -20.83
CA SER A 129 37.67 27.02 -22.14
C SER A 129 38.67 25.92 -22.56
N LYS A 130 38.14 24.77 -23.01
CA LYS A 130 38.56 24.06 -24.24
C LYS A 130 37.70 22.81 -24.47
N GLU A 131 36.73 22.91 -25.38
CA GLU A 131 36.46 21.84 -26.36
C GLU A 131 37.77 21.53 -27.11
N PRO A 132 38.05 20.26 -27.50
CA PRO A 132 37.44 19.74 -28.74
C PRO A 132 37.18 18.21 -28.81
N GLU A 133 36.18 17.90 -29.61
CA GLU A 133 36.07 16.87 -30.67
C GLU A 133 36.69 15.44 -30.52
N VAL A 134 35.77 14.46 -30.60
CA VAL A 134 35.65 13.32 -31.55
C VAL A 134 36.88 12.44 -31.93
N ILE A 135 36.58 11.14 -32.15
CA ILE A 135 37.29 10.05 -32.86
C ILE A 135 38.56 9.46 -32.20
N THR A 136 38.59 8.17 -31.85
CA THR A 136 38.83 7.11 -32.84
C THR A 136 38.43 5.71 -32.36
N GLU A 137 37.91 4.98 -33.33
CA GLU A 137 37.56 3.56 -33.38
C GLU A 137 38.72 2.61 -33.01
N LYS A 138 38.37 1.48 -32.39
CA LYS A 138 38.92 0.14 -32.72
C LYS A 138 37.94 -0.94 -32.23
N LYS A 139 36.88 -1.22 -32.99
CA LYS A 139 36.80 -2.31 -34.00
C LYS A 139 37.72 -3.50 -33.70
N ARG A 140 37.10 -4.62 -33.31
CA ARG A 140 37.27 -5.89 -34.05
C ARG A 140 36.05 -6.80 -33.85
N GLU A 141 35.19 -6.79 -34.86
CA GLU A 141 34.34 -7.91 -35.30
C GLU A 141 35.16 -9.22 -35.43
N GLU A 142 34.58 -10.39 -35.15
CA GLU A 142 33.97 -11.27 -36.17
C GLU A 142 33.63 -12.66 -35.57
N GLU A 143 32.40 -13.12 -35.79
CA GLU A 143 32.01 -14.54 -35.69
C GLU A 143 32.72 -15.38 -36.79
N PRO A 144 32.72 -16.73 -36.78
CA PRO A 144 31.55 -17.45 -37.34
C PRO A 144 31.22 -18.83 -36.74
N GLN A 145 29.97 -19.23 -37.00
CA GLN A 145 29.38 -20.57 -36.91
C GLN A 145 30.09 -21.62 -37.79
N LYS A 146 30.12 -22.90 -37.36
CA LYS A 146 29.55 -24.07 -38.10
C LYS A 146 30.00 -25.44 -37.55
N GLY A 147 29.05 -26.37 -37.54
CA GLY A 147 29.26 -27.84 -37.53
C GLY A 147 28.18 -28.55 -36.71
N SER A 148 26.96 -28.81 -37.21
CA SER A 148 26.55 -30.03 -37.95
C SER A 148 27.29 -31.29 -37.48
N GLN A 149 26.69 -32.41 -37.04
CA GLN A 149 25.67 -33.26 -37.68
C GLN A 149 25.04 -34.18 -36.59
N LYS A 150 23.71 -34.30 -36.49
CA LYS A 150 22.86 -35.42 -36.96
C LYS A 150 23.35 -36.88 -36.69
N HIS A 151 22.65 -37.53 -35.72
CA HIS A 151 22.09 -38.91 -35.70
C HIS A 151 23.06 -40.12 -35.68
N PRO A 152 22.66 -41.35 -35.26
CA PRO A 152 21.30 -41.91 -35.18
C PRO A 152 20.96 -42.78 -33.93
N LYS A 153 19.74 -43.35 -34.00
CA LYS A 153 19.03 -44.29 -33.11
C LYS A 153 19.76 -45.57 -32.70
N SER A 154 19.33 -46.12 -31.55
CA SER A 154 19.21 -47.53 -31.09
C SER A 154 19.75 -47.61 -29.65
N GLY A 155 19.00 -47.97 -28.61
CA GLY A 155 18.25 -49.21 -28.44
C GLY A 155 18.93 -49.99 -27.30
N ASP A 156 18.33 -49.98 -26.12
CA ASP A 156 18.04 -51.13 -25.21
C ASP A 156 17.29 -50.59 -23.98
#